data_AF-A0A7J9K832-F1
#
_entry.id   AF-A0A7J9K832-F1
#
_cell.length_a   1.000
_cell.length_b   1.000
_cell.length_c   1.000
_cell.angle_alpha   90.00
_cell.angle_beta   90.00
_cell.angle_gamma   90.00
#
_symmetry.space_group_name_H-M   'P 1'
#
loop_
_entity.id
_entity.type
_entity.pdbx_description
1 polymer ?
#
loop_
_entity_poly.entity_id
_entity_poly.type
_entity_poly.pdbx_seq_one_letter_code
_entity_poly.pdbx_strand_id
1 'polypeptide(L)'
;MAISLLFKFSTQTLLIASIFVVSALGHDFSIVGYSPEDLGSADKLIELFESWISQHGKIYESIEEKLMRFEVFKDNLKHIDKRNKEISSYWLGLNEFADLSHDEFKKMYLGLRPDVRRKSQWTKDFSYGDVVELPKSVDWRKKGAVTPVKNQGSC
;
A
#
# COMPACT_ATOMS: atom_id res chain seq x y z
N MET A 1 -1.70 -12.45 -67.20
CA MET A 1 -0.60 -12.24 -66.22
C MET A 1 -0.88 -10.94 -65.51
N ALA A 2 -1.62 -11.01 -64.41
CA ALA A 2 -1.06 -11.20 -63.06
C ALA A 2 -0.84 -9.80 -62.45
N ILE A 3 -1.87 -9.25 -61.79
CA ILE A 3 -2.05 -9.40 -60.34
C ILE A 3 -0.75 -9.03 -59.62
N SER A 4 -0.41 -7.73 -59.56
CA SER A 4 0.66 -7.25 -58.67
C SER A 4 0.62 -5.75 -58.36
N LEU A 5 -0.53 -5.07 -58.52
CA LEU A 5 -0.63 -3.61 -58.29
C LEU A 5 -1.65 -3.19 -57.23
N LEU A 6 -2.20 -4.13 -56.44
CA LEU A 6 -3.17 -3.82 -55.37
C LEU A 6 -2.77 -4.31 -53.98
N PHE A 7 -1.51 -4.67 -53.74
CA PHE A 7 -1.05 -5.17 -52.42
C PHE A 7 0.34 -4.65 -52.02
N LYS A 8 0.53 -3.32 -52.02
CA LYS A 8 1.68 -2.68 -51.36
C LYS A 8 1.32 -1.40 -50.58
N PHE A 9 0.09 -1.34 -50.07
CA PHE A 9 -0.32 -0.40 -49.02
C PHE A 9 -0.68 -1.12 -47.71
N SER A 10 -0.06 -2.28 -47.48
CA SER A 10 -0.21 -3.04 -46.25
C SER A 10 1.16 -3.15 -45.60
N THR A 11 1.19 -2.91 -44.29
CA THR A 11 2.30 -3.15 -43.34
C THR A 11 3.38 -2.08 -43.17
N GLN A 12 3.02 -0.79 -43.08
CA GLN A 12 3.92 0.19 -42.45
C GLN A 12 3.19 1.19 -41.53
N THR A 13 2.29 0.71 -40.70
CA THR A 13 1.74 1.45 -39.55
C THR A 13 1.35 0.46 -38.47
N LEU A 14 2.26 0.08 -37.58
CA LEU A 14 1.99 -0.50 -36.25
C LEU A 14 3.30 -1.09 -35.71
N LEU A 15 4.14 -0.26 -35.09
CA LEU A 15 5.22 -0.74 -34.20
C LEU A 15 5.82 0.42 -33.37
N ILE A 16 4.97 1.27 -32.79
CA ILE A 16 5.36 2.10 -31.62
C ILE A 16 4.16 2.20 -30.67
N ALA A 17 3.64 1.04 -30.24
CA ALA A 17 2.63 0.95 -29.19
C ALA A 17 3.00 -0.20 -28.24
N SER A 18 4.23 -0.18 -27.71
CA SER A 18 4.68 -1.23 -26.78
C SER A 18 5.83 -0.83 -25.85
N ILE A 19 6.04 0.46 -25.58
CA ILE A 19 6.97 0.93 -24.53
C ILE A 19 6.20 1.63 -23.40
N PHE A 20 5.12 1.02 -22.90
CA PHE A 20 4.48 1.47 -21.65
C PHE A 20 3.92 0.33 -20.79
N VAL A 21 4.54 -0.85 -20.84
CA VAL A 21 4.19 -1.93 -19.91
C VAL A 21 5.45 -2.55 -19.32
N VAL A 22 6.23 -1.73 -18.60
CA VAL A 22 7.04 -2.20 -17.47
C VAL A 22 7.07 -1.09 -16.43
N SER A 23 5.91 -0.68 -15.90
CA SER A 23 5.89 -0.17 -14.53
C SER A 23 6.05 -1.39 -13.64
N ALA A 24 7.28 -1.55 -13.16
CA ALA A 24 7.70 -2.63 -12.29
C ALA A 24 6.70 -2.84 -11.15
N LEU A 25 6.46 -4.10 -10.84
CA LEU A 25 5.75 -4.60 -9.67
C LEU A 25 6.46 -4.16 -8.38
N GLY A 26 6.34 -2.89 -8.04
CA GLY A 26 6.37 -2.39 -6.69
C GLY A 26 4.98 -1.86 -6.43
N HIS A 27 4.26 -2.41 -5.46
CA HIS A 27 3.42 -1.52 -4.67
C HIS A 27 4.42 -0.53 -4.06
N ASP A 28 4.65 0.59 -4.76
CA ASP A 28 5.09 1.81 -4.10
C ASP A 28 4.23 1.94 -2.85
N PHE A 29 4.83 2.31 -1.72
CA PHE A 29 4.05 2.63 -0.53
C PHE A 29 2.87 3.49 -0.98
N SER A 30 1.66 2.93 -0.96
CA SER A 30 0.47 3.59 -1.48
C SER A 30 0.10 4.62 -0.45
N ILE A 31 0.79 5.75 -0.51
CA ILE A 31 0.64 6.86 0.38
C ILE A 31 0.35 8.05 -0.51
N VAL A 32 -0.86 8.56 -0.38
CA VAL A 32 -1.28 9.75 -1.10
C VAL A 32 -0.65 10.95 -0.39
N GLY A 33 0.10 11.75 -1.14
CA GLY A 33 0.67 13.00 -0.63
C GLY A 33 -0.41 14.05 -0.41
N TYR A 34 -0.15 15.00 0.49
CA TYR A 34 -1.00 16.17 0.71
C TYR A 34 -0.13 17.41 0.95
N SER A 35 -0.70 18.57 0.69
CA SER A 35 -0.15 19.87 1.05
C SER A 35 -0.87 20.43 2.28
N PRO A 36 -0.21 21.19 3.18
CA PRO A 36 -0.89 21.89 4.26
C PRO A 36 -2.05 22.79 3.79
N GLU A 37 -2.04 23.22 2.54
CA GLU A 37 -3.11 24.00 1.92
C GLU A 37 -4.41 23.21 1.72
N ASP A 38 -4.31 21.88 1.61
CA ASP A 38 -5.46 21.00 1.46
C ASP A 38 -6.31 21.02 2.73
N LEU A 39 -5.69 21.15 3.91
CA LEU A 39 -6.39 21.31 5.20
C LEU A 39 -7.20 22.61 5.32
N GLY A 40 -6.90 23.61 4.49
CA GLY A 40 -7.47 24.95 4.57
C GLY A 40 -8.74 25.17 3.75
N SER A 41 -9.11 24.23 2.87
CA SER A 41 -10.28 24.35 1.98
C SER A 41 -11.09 23.06 1.95
N ALA A 42 -12.40 23.17 2.14
CA ALA A 42 -13.31 22.03 2.07
C ALA A 42 -13.27 21.35 0.70
N ASP A 43 -13.22 22.13 -0.39
CA ASP A 43 -13.19 21.58 -1.76
C ASP A 43 -11.90 20.78 -2.00
N LYS A 44 -10.75 21.30 -1.54
CA LYS A 44 -9.47 20.59 -1.66
C LYS A 44 -9.44 19.31 -0.83
N LEU A 45 -10.02 19.31 0.37
CA LEU A 45 -10.15 18.10 1.19
C LEU A 45 -10.97 17.02 0.49
N ILE A 46 -12.07 17.43 -0.17
CA ILE A 46 -12.92 16.52 -0.93
C ILE A 46 -12.14 15.95 -2.11
N GLU A 47 -11.46 16.78 -2.90
CA GLU A 47 -10.63 16.34 -4.03
C GLU A 47 -9.53 15.36 -3.58
N LEU A 48 -8.85 15.65 -2.47
CA LEU A 48 -7.83 14.79 -1.88
C LEU A 48 -8.42 13.44 -1.44
N PHE A 49 -9.60 13.44 -0.82
CA PHE A 49 -10.29 12.21 -0.40
C PHE A 49 -10.71 11.37 -1.60
N GLU A 50 -11.27 11.97 -2.65
CA GLU A 50 -11.64 11.24 -3.88
C GLU A 50 -10.41 10.65 -4.60
N SER A 51 -9.30 11.40 -4.64
CA SER A 51 -8.03 10.90 -5.15
C SER A 51 -7.53 9.70 -4.34
N TRP A 52 -7.59 9.80 -3.00
CA TRP A 52 -7.20 8.72 -2.11
C TRP A 52 -8.09 7.48 -2.24
N ILE A 53 -9.41 7.64 -2.40
CA ILE A 53 -10.37 6.56 -2.69
C ILE A 53 -9.97 5.84 -3.97
N SER A 54 -9.73 6.61 -5.04
CA SER A 54 -9.36 6.06 -6.35
C SER A 54 -8.05 5.28 -6.28
N GLN A 55 -7.02 5.85 -5.64
CA GLN A 55 -5.72 5.22 -5.51
C GLN A 55 -5.76 3.91 -4.70
N HIS A 56 -6.62 3.82 -3.69
CA HIS A 56 -6.75 2.63 -2.84
C HIS A 56 -7.91 1.71 -3.25
N GLY A 57 -8.61 2.00 -4.34
CA GLY A 57 -9.74 1.21 -4.82
C GLY A 57 -10.88 1.09 -3.80
N LYS A 58 -11.12 2.13 -3.00
CA LYS A 58 -12.15 2.12 -1.96
C LYS A 58 -13.54 2.20 -2.58
N ILE A 59 -14.45 1.39 -2.06
CA ILE A 59 -15.86 1.34 -2.47
C ILE A 59 -16.68 1.33 -1.18
N TYR A 60 -17.67 2.22 -1.11
CA TYR A 60 -18.58 2.35 0.03
C TYR A 60 -19.99 1.95 -0.38
N GLU A 61 -20.73 1.34 0.54
CA GLU A 61 -22.07 0.80 0.27
C GLU A 61 -23.12 1.91 0.13
N SER A 62 -22.91 3.04 0.82
CA SER A 62 -23.84 4.17 0.81
C SER A 62 -23.14 5.52 0.88
N ILE A 63 -23.90 6.58 0.58
CA ILE A 63 -23.43 7.97 0.71
C ILE A 63 -23.16 8.29 2.18
N GLU A 64 -23.99 7.80 3.09
CA GLU A 64 -23.84 7.99 4.53
C GLU A 64 -22.53 7.36 5.04
N GLU A 65 -22.18 6.16 4.56
CA GLU A 65 -20.89 5.55 4.87
C GLU A 65 -19.74 6.39 4.32
N LYS A 66 -19.81 6.83 3.06
CA LYS A 66 -18.78 7.67 2.45
C LYS A 66 -18.57 8.98 3.22
N LEU A 67 -19.65 9.61 3.69
CA LEU A 67 -19.58 10.83 4.50
C LEU A 67 -18.95 10.57 5.87
N MET A 68 -19.31 9.46 6.53
CA MET A 68 -18.66 9.06 7.79
C MET A 68 -17.17 8.81 7.59
N ARG A 69 -16.79 8.10 6.53
CA ARG A 69 -15.40 7.80 6.16
C ARG A 69 -14.61 9.07 5.83
N PHE A 70 -15.25 10.05 5.20
CA PHE A 70 -14.66 11.37 4.96
C PHE A 70 -14.32 12.12 6.26
N GLU A 71 -15.20 12.08 7.27
CA GLU A 71 -14.92 12.71 8.57
C GLU A 71 -13.74 12.05 9.29
N VAL A 72 -13.70 10.71 9.29
CA VAL A 72 -12.56 9.95 9.84
C VAL A 72 -11.27 10.27 9.09
N PHE A 73 -11.33 10.34 7.76
CA PHE A 73 -10.20 10.71 6.92
C PHE A 73 -9.65 12.10 7.25
N LYS A 74 -10.52 13.09 7.45
CA LYS A 74 -10.13 14.45 7.86
C LYS A 74 -9.43 14.46 9.21
N ASP A 75 -9.94 13.70 10.17
CA ASP A 75 -9.34 13.62 11.51
C ASP A 75 -7.96 12.93 11.47
N ASN A 76 -7.83 11.86 10.68
CA ASN A 76 -6.55 11.20 10.45
C ASN A 76 -5.55 12.12 9.73
N LEU A 77 -5.98 12.90 8.73
CA LEU A 77 -5.12 13.86 8.04
C LEU A 77 -4.60 14.95 8.99
N LYS A 78 -5.44 15.49 9.87
CA LYS A 78 -5.01 16.45 10.92
C LYS A 78 -4.01 15.81 11.87
N HIS A 79 -4.23 14.55 12.26
CA HIS A 79 -3.30 13.81 13.11
C HIS A 79 -1.94 13.62 12.43
N ILE A 80 -1.93 13.19 11.17
CA ILE A 80 -0.74 13.04 10.33
C ILE A 80 0.05 14.35 10.28
N ASP A 81 -0.63 15.46 9.96
CA ASP A 81 0.01 16.76 9.82
C ASP A 81 0.65 17.27 11.12
N LYS A 82 -0.09 17.16 12.22
CA LYS A 82 0.43 17.52 13.53
C LYS A 82 1.65 16.66 13.88
N ARG A 83 1.55 15.35 13.71
CA ARG A 83 2.57 14.40 14.19
C ARG A 83 3.85 14.48 13.36
N ASN A 84 3.75 14.70 12.05
CA ASN A 84 4.90 14.89 11.15
C ASN A 84 5.69 16.17 11.43
N LYS A 85 5.08 17.18 12.08
CA LYS A 85 5.79 18.38 12.55
C LYS A 85 6.61 18.15 13.82
N GLU A 86 6.26 17.13 14.60
CA GLU A 86 6.87 16.86 15.91
C GLU A 86 7.98 15.80 15.85
N ILE A 87 8.02 14.94 14.83
CA ILE A 87 8.98 13.83 14.72
C ILE A 87 9.87 13.98 13.50
N SER A 88 11.12 13.56 13.63
CA SER A 88 12.07 13.46 12.52
C SER A 88 12.52 12.02 12.20
N SER A 89 12.27 11.04 13.06
CA SER A 89 12.72 9.65 12.88
C SER A 89 11.81 8.78 12.01
N TYR A 90 10.54 9.17 11.87
CA TYR A 90 9.58 8.55 10.98
C TYR A 90 8.51 9.57 10.59
N TRP A 91 7.67 9.20 9.61
CA TRP A 91 6.58 10.03 9.14
C TRP A 91 5.33 9.17 8.94
N LEU A 92 4.16 9.79 9.12
CA LEU A 92 2.83 9.22 8.86
C LEU A 92 2.32 9.71 7.51
N GLY A 93 1.44 8.95 6.88
CA GLY A 93 0.84 9.34 5.59
C GLY A 93 -0.53 8.73 5.38
N LEU A 94 -1.23 9.22 4.35
CA LEU A 94 -2.54 8.73 3.92
C LEU A 94 -2.40 7.38 3.21
N ASN A 95 -2.19 6.33 4.00
CA ASN A 95 -2.11 4.95 3.56
C ASN A 95 -3.51 4.31 3.40
N GLU A 96 -3.56 3.00 3.15
CA GLU A 96 -4.80 2.21 2.98
C GLU A 96 -5.79 2.33 4.16
N PHE A 97 -5.34 2.73 5.34
CA PHE A 97 -6.15 2.80 6.56
C PHE A 97 -6.60 4.22 6.92
N ALA A 98 -6.38 5.21 6.05
CA ALA A 98 -6.69 6.60 6.35
C ALA A 98 -8.19 6.87 6.59
N ASP A 99 -9.10 5.99 6.17
CA ASP A 99 -10.55 6.09 6.42
C ASP A 99 -11.05 5.32 7.64
N LEU A 100 -10.15 4.73 8.43
CA LEU A 100 -10.50 3.97 9.63
C LEU A 100 -10.15 4.74 10.89
N SER A 101 -11.04 4.72 11.87
CA SER A 101 -10.72 5.15 13.22
C SER A 101 -9.74 4.16 13.85
N HIS A 102 -8.99 4.61 14.86
CA HIS A 102 -8.06 3.73 15.55
C HIS A 102 -8.75 2.51 16.18
N ASP A 103 -9.98 2.66 16.67
CA ASP A 103 -10.75 1.56 17.27
C ASP A 103 -11.25 0.55 16.22
N GLU A 104 -11.71 1.01 15.05
CA GLU A 104 -12.03 0.13 13.91
C GLU A 104 -10.79 -0.62 13.45
N PHE A 105 -9.66 0.08 13.26
CA PHE A 105 -8.41 -0.54 12.85
C PHE A 105 -7.98 -1.66 13.81
N LYS A 106 -8.00 -1.38 15.12
CA LYS A 106 -7.68 -2.39 16.15
C LYS A 106 -8.58 -3.62 16.04
N LYS A 107 -9.89 -3.39 15.88
CA LYS A 107 -10.88 -4.48 15.79
C LYS A 107 -10.70 -5.35 14.55
N MET A 108 -10.32 -4.76 13.42
CA MET A 108 -10.25 -5.45 12.13
C MET A 108 -8.88 -6.07 11.83
N TYR A 109 -7.78 -5.46 12.28
CA TYR A 109 -6.43 -5.83 11.83
C TYR A 109 -5.52 -6.38 12.94
N LEU A 110 -5.86 -6.18 14.22
CA LEU A 110 -5.05 -6.66 15.35
C LEU A 110 -5.60 -7.95 15.99
N GLY A 111 -6.43 -8.70 15.26
CA GLY A 111 -7.19 -9.87 15.74
C GLY A 111 -6.38 -11.13 16.05
N LEU A 112 -5.07 -11.18 15.76
CA LEU A 112 -4.26 -12.37 16.00
C LEU A 112 -4.18 -12.69 17.50
N ARG A 113 -4.91 -13.72 17.92
CA ARG A 113 -4.74 -14.36 19.23
C ARG A 113 -3.79 -15.54 19.04
N PRO A 114 -2.52 -15.44 19.44
CA PRO A 114 -1.64 -16.60 19.39
C PRO A 114 -2.25 -17.71 20.27
N ASP A 115 -2.49 -18.88 19.68
CA ASP A 115 -2.84 -20.05 20.45
C ASP A 115 -1.64 -20.45 21.31
N VAL A 116 -1.63 -19.97 22.55
CA VAL A 116 -0.58 -20.25 23.55
C VAL A 116 -0.52 -21.74 23.89
N ARG A 117 -1.47 -22.56 23.42
CA ARG A 117 -1.53 -24.00 23.67
C ARG A 117 -0.88 -24.86 22.58
N ARG A 118 -0.38 -24.27 21.49
CA ARG A 118 0.54 -24.98 20.59
C ARG A 118 1.88 -25.16 21.30
N LYS A 119 1.95 -26.18 22.18
CA LYS A 119 3.23 -26.78 22.57
C LYS A 119 3.99 -27.08 21.28
N SER A 120 5.18 -26.53 21.12
CA SER A 120 5.99 -26.82 19.95
C SER A 120 6.19 -28.33 19.87
N GLN A 121 5.85 -28.93 18.74
CA GLN A 121 6.25 -30.31 18.41
C GLN A 121 7.75 -30.39 18.06
N TRP A 122 8.51 -29.35 18.38
CA TRP A 122 9.91 -29.22 18.01
C TRP A 122 10.75 -29.94 19.04
N THR A 123 11.43 -30.99 18.60
CA THR A 123 12.27 -31.86 19.44
C THR A 123 13.67 -31.32 19.67
N LYS A 124 14.01 -30.15 19.10
CA LYS A 124 15.30 -29.49 19.29
C LYS A 124 15.07 -28.09 19.85
N ASP A 125 15.55 -27.89 21.06
CA ASP A 125 15.62 -26.57 21.66
C ASP A 125 16.64 -25.70 20.91
N PHE A 126 16.42 -24.40 20.94
CA PHE A 126 17.37 -23.43 20.43
C PHE A 126 18.69 -23.56 21.20
N SER A 127 19.80 -23.79 20.48
CA SER A 127 21.14 -23.79 21.03
C SER A 127 21.95 -22.67 20.39
N TYR A 128 22.77 -21.98 21.18
CA TYR A 128 23.78 -21.07 20.64
C TYR A 128 24.81 -21.86 19.83
N GLY A 129 25.08 -21.42 18.61
CA GLY A 129 26.26 -21.88 17.86
C GLY A 129 27.48 -21.07 18.29
N ASP A 130 28.68 -21.64 18.12
CA ASP A 130 29.96 -20.96 18.34
C ASP A 130 30.18 -19.89 17.25
N VAL A 131 29.46 -18.77 17.34
CA VAL A 131 29.52 -17.66 16.38
C VAL A 131 30.27 -16.49 17.00
N VAL A 132 31.49 -16.26 16.53
CA VAL A 132 32.40 -15.23 17.04
C VAL A 132 32.14 -13.86 16.40
N GLU A 133 31.70 -13.83 15.13
CA GLU A 133 31.43 -12.60 14.39
C GLU A 133 30.05 -12.62 13.73
N LEU A 134 29.24 -11.61 14.06
CA LEU A 134 27.90 -11.41 13.49
C LEU A 134 27.91 -10.30 12.44
N PRO A 135 27.08 -10.40 11.38
CA PRO A 135 26.95 -9.36 10.39
C PRO A 135 26.32 -8.09 10.99
N LYS A 136 26.75 -6.92 10.50
CA LYS A 136 26.20 -5.61 10.93
C LYS A 136 24.71 -5.42 10.59
N SER A 137 24.21 -6.10 9.55
CA SER A 137 22.80 -6.11 9.17
C SER A 137 22.45 -7.40 8.41
N VAL A 138 21.18 -7.81 8.50
CA VAL A 138 20.66 -8.97 7.79
C VAL A 138 19.36 -8.58 7.09
N ASP A 139 19.26 -8.87 5.79
CA ASP A 139 18.02 -8.74 5.01
C ASP A 139 17.79 -10.05 4.25
N TRP A 140 16.80 -10.84 4.70
CA TRP A 140 16.47 -12.13 4.10
C TRP A 140 15.84 -12.01 2.71
N ARG A 141 15.29 -10.84 2.34
CA ARG A 141 14.77 -10.59 0.99
C ARG A 141 15.88 -10.67 -0.04
N LYS A 142 17.07 -10.14 0.29
CA LYS A 142 18.28 -10.21 -0.57
C LYS A 142 18.80 -11.63 -0.75
N LYS A 143 18.36 -12.57 0.09
CA LYS A 143 18.72 -13.99 0.02
C LYS A 143 17.66 -14.85 -0.68
N GLY A 144 16.58 -14.24 -1.22
CA GLY A 144 15.50 -14.97 -1.87
C GLY A 144 14.64 -15.83 -0.91
N ALA A 145 14.75 -15.59 0.40
CA ALA A 145 14.07 -16.38 1.42
C ALA A 145 12.69 -15.81 1.83
N VAL A 146 12.26 -14.71 1.22
CA VAL A 146 11.02 -13.98 1.58
C VAL A 146 10.16 -13.85 0.33
N THR A 147 8.90 -14.28 0.41
CA THR A 147 7.90 -14.11 -0.66
C THR A 147 7.43 -12.65 -0.76
N PRO A 148 6.71 -12.26 -1.82
CA PRO A 148 6.04 -10.96 -1.85
C PRO A 148 5.13 -10.73 -0.62
N VAL A 149 4.96 -9.45 -0.26
CA VAL A 149 4.07 -9.03 0.82
C VAL A 149 2.63 -9.46 0.51
N LYS A 150 1.91 -9.94 1.51
CA LYS A 150 0.51 -10.39 1.42
C LYS A 150 -0.40 -9.47 2.23
N ASN A 151 -1.68 -9.45 1.91
CA ASN A 151 -2.72 -8.77 2.69
C ASN A 151 -3.53 -9.82 3.49
N GLN A 152 -3.63 -9.66 4.81
CA GLN A 152 -4.37 -10.57 5.69
C GLN A 152 -5.88 -10.35 5.66
N GLY A 153 -6.35 -9.24 5.08
CA GLY A 153 -7.73 -8.79 5.13
C GLY A 153 -8.16 -8.44 6.56
N SER A 154 -9.46 -8.52 6.83
CA SER A 154 -10.05 -8.28 8.15
C SER A 154 -10.24 -9.56 8.97
N CYS A 155 -9.30 -10.51 8.85
CA CYS A 155 -9.36 -11.84 9.46
C CYS A 155 -8.94 -11.84 10.94
#